data_AF-A0A1X7MZI0-F1
#
_entry.id   AF-A0A1X7MZI0-F1
#
_cell.length_a   1.000
_cell.length_b   1.000
_cell.length_c   1.000
_cell.angle_alpha   90.00
_cell.angle_beta   90.00
_cell.angle_gamma   90.00
#
_symmetry.space_group_name_H-M   'P 1'
#
loop_
_entity.id
_entity.type
_entity.pdbx_description
1 polymer ?
#
loop_
_entity_poly.entity_id
_entity_poly.type
_entity_poly.pdbx_seq_one_letter_code
_entity_poly.pdbx_strand_id
1 'polypeptide(L)'
;MSLAIAAALCLLVALAGCTVPPAGAAESVDALAERVRASAGVESVETSLRQSDPKDRPDDWVATVDVTASDADLAAVASVVRDAIGSGVDGARLSLTLRVPAGDGGVAVDVDPRRGNDVARAARLRLLPFAAAVLLSGYREGVELTAEASFSEAVPVVREVARSIDLFRGTTTVAVDEAFPGAALLALVDPLDADPRTSSLSLSASSASASQSSVSSVSITREDTAAVAGTLAATPDEEADAGTAARTSFSVQSPDYSTVVAGWLGLPLGSPEPPLPDPAAPATAEPDPAALAAAESRVKDFLDRSVAETGVPAEVATRVEECSDGRGSRAAGGVVIPVFTVYDSAQESFDAVVDGWTADGFDRIDRASGRDFWGAVTPWGGGVISASIRGTIDGLSLTAESECVVG
;
A
#
# COMPACT_ATOMS: atom_id res chain seq x y z
N MET A 1 -12.95 13.53 -55.33
CA MET A 1 -12.45 14.26 -54.16
C MET A 1 -12.88 13.51 -52.89
N SER A 2 -12.44 12.25 -52.73
CA SER A 2 -12.86 11.39 -51.59
C SER A 2 -11.80 10.36 -51.16
N LEU A 3 -10.63 10.27 -51.83
CA LEU A 3 -9.54 9.38 -51.41
C LEU A 3 -8.46 10.07 -50.56
N ALA A 4 -8.38 11.41 -50.57
CA ALA A 4 -7.33 12.13 -49.83
C ALA A 4 -7.66 12.30 -48.32
N ILE A 5 -8.94 12.19 -47.93
CA ILE A 5 -9.38 12.38 -46.53
C ILE A 5 -9.22 11.07 -45.73
N ALA A 6 -9.36 9.91 -46.37
CA ALA A 6 -9.17 8.61 -45.71
C ALA A 6 -7.69 8.33 -45.36
N ALA A 7 -6.75 8.74 -46.21
CA ALA A 7 -5.32 8.57 -45.94
C ALA A 7 -4.79 9.51 -44.84
N ALA A 8 -5.39 10.71 -44.70
CA ALA A 8 -5.04 11.64 -43.62
C ALA A 8 -5.57 11.19 -42.25
N LEU A 9 -6.71 10.48 -42.20
CA LEU A 9 -7.26 9.93 -40.95
C LEU A 9 -6.48 8.71 -40.45
N CYS A 10 -5.97 7.86 -41.35
CA CYS A 10 -5.12 6.72 -40.94
C CYS A 10 -3.70 7.14 -40.50
N LEU A 11 -3.19 8.27 -40.99
CA LEU A 11 -1.86 8.76 -40.60
C LEU A 11 -1.88 9.53 -39.27
N LEU A 12 -3.03 10.07 -38.84
CA LEU A 12 -3.18 10.75 -37.55
C LEU A 12 -3.30 9.78 -36.36
N VAL A 13 -3.69 8.52 -36.58
CA VAL A 13 -3.68 7.46 -35.53
C VAL A 13 -2.29 6.87 -35.32
N ALA A 14 -1.39 6.98 -36.31
CA ALA A 14 -0.03 6.44 -36.23
C ALA A 14 0.98 7.35 -35.49
N LEU A 15 0.57 8.56 -35.08
CA LEU A 15 1.42 9.54 -34.39
C LEU A 15 1.04 9.74 -32.91
N ALA A 16 -0.02 9.10 -32.43
CA ALA A 16 -0.12 8.76 -31.01
C ALA A 16 0.72 7.51 -30.83
N GLY A 17 1.84 7.59 -30.11
CA GLY A 17 2.68 6.43 -29.83
C GLY A 17 1.90 5.37 -29.05
N CYS A 18 1.19 4.49 -29.76
CA CYS A 18 0.59 3.28 -29.21
C CYS A 18 1.75 2.35 -28.86
N THR A 19 2.21 2.43 -27.63
CA THR A 19 3.11 1.46 -27.03
C THR A 19 2.41 0.09 -27.05
N VAL A 20 3.14 -0.93 -27.52
CA VAL A 20 2.63 -2.30 -27.60
C VAL A 20 2.85 -2.96 -26.23
N PRO A 21 1.87 -3.67 -25.66
CA PRO A 21 2.07 -4.41 -24.42
C PRO A 21 3.20 -5.44 -24.55
N PRO A 22 3.85 -5.83 -23.44
CA PRO A 22 4.86 -6.88 -23.44
C PRO A 22 4.30 -8.16 -24.06
N ALA A 23 5.15 -8.89 -24.78
CA ALA A 23 4.74 -10.12 -25.44
C ALA A 23 4.18 -11.11 -24.41
N GLY A 24 2.99 -11.66 -24.67
CA GLY A 24 2.32 -12.59 -23.76
C GLY A 24 1.51 -11.94 -22.65
N ALA A 25 1.64 -10.63 -22.39
CA ALA A 25 0.92 -9.98 -21.28
C ALA A 25 -0.60 -10.00 -21.48
N ALA A 26 -1.08 -9.75 -22.71
CA ALA A 26 -2.50 -9.78 -23.02
C ALA A 26 -3.07 -11.20 -22.86
N GLU A 27 -2.38 -12.19 -23.41
CA GLU A 27 -2.75 -13.60 -23.29
C GLU A 27 -2.71 -14.09 -21.83
N SER A 28 -1.74 -13.63 -21.05
CA SER A 28 -1.59 -13.94 -19.63
C SER A 28 -2.73 -13.34 -18.79
N VAL A 29 -3.15 -12.10 -19.08
CA VAL A 29 -4.34 -11.47 -18.46
C VAL A 29 -5.61 -12.24 -18.80
N ASP A 30 -5.81 -12.61 -20.07
CA ASP A 30 -7.01 -13.35 -20.50
C ASP A 30 -7.06 -14.74 -19.85
N ALA A 31 -5.92 -15.46 -19.82
CA ALA A 31 -5.82 -16.75 -19.16
C ALA A 31 -6.08 -16.65 -17.65
N LEU A 32 -5.57 -15.61 -16.99
CA LEU A 32 -5.87 -15.32 -15.59
C LEU A 32 -7.37 -15.05 -15.39
N ALA A 33 -7.97 -14.23 -16.25
CA ALA A 33 -9.39 -13.91 -16.16
C ALA A 33 -10.28 -15.15 -16.32
N GLU A 34 -9.93 -16.06 -17.23
CA GLU A 34 -10.62 -17.33 -17.41
C GLU A 34 -10.52 -18.24 -16.17
N ARG A 35 -9.32 -18.37 -15.59
CA ARG A 35 -9.13 -19.15 -14.35
C ARG A 35 -9.97 -18.59 -13.21
N VAL A 36 -9.93 -17.28 -12.98
CA VAL A 36 -10.69 -16.63 -11.91
C VAL A 36 -12.19 -16.71 -12.17
N ARG A 37 -12.65 -16.57 -13.41
CA ARG A 37 -14.07 -16.70 -13.75
C ARG A 37 -14.61 -18.12 -13.55
N ALA A 38 -13.76 -19.13 -13.69
CA ALA A 38 -14.12 -20.53 -13.42
C ALA A 38 -14.16 -20.88 -11.92
N SER A 39 -13.68 -19.99 -11.05
CA SER A 39 -13.66 -20.19 -9.60
C SER A 39 -15.07 -20.17 -9.00
N ALA A 40 -15.29 -21.04 -8.00
CA ALA A 40 -16.53 -21.03 -7.24
C ALA A 40 -16.71 -19.71 -6.49
N GLY A 41 -17.94 -19.17 -6.50
CA GLY A 41 -18.27 -17.92 -5.81
C GLY A 41 -17.91 -16.65 -6.58
N VAL A 42 -17.43 -16.74 -7.83
CA VAL A 42 -17.18 -15.58 -8.71
C VAL A 42 -18.36 -15.36 -9.65
N GLU A 43 -18.91 -14.14 -9.66
CA GLU A 43 -19.99 -13.71 -10.56
C GLU A 43 -19.43 -13.13 -11.86
N SER A 44 -18.46 -12.23 -11.76
CA SER A 44 -17.89 -11.53 -12.91
C SER A 44 -16.41 -11.20 -12.71
N VAL A 45 -15.70 -11.06 -13.83
CA VAL A 45 -14.30 -10.66 -13.88
C VAL A 45 -14.14 -9.66 -15.02
N GLU A 46 -13.66 -8.47 -14.68
CA GLU A 46 -13.29 -7.40 -15.60
C GLU A 46 -11.77 -7.23 -15.60
N THR A 47 -11.19 -6.99 -16.76
CA THR A 47 -9.74 -6.83 -16.89
C THR A 47 -9.38 -5.61 -17.73
N SER A 48 -8.22 -5.02 -17.43
CA SER A 48 -7.59 -4.04 -18.28
C SER A 48 -6.07 -4.16 -18.21
N LEU A 49 -5.39 -3.81 -19.29
CA LEU A 49 -3.94 -3.77 -19.37
C LEU A 49 -3.53 -2.38 -19.85
N ARG A 50 -2.79 -1.65 -19.01
CA ARG A 50 -2.39 -0.27 -19.31
C ARG A 50 -0.97 0.01 -18.89
N GLN A 51 -0.33 0.91 -19.61
CA GLN A 51 0.97 1.45 -19.23
C GLN A 51 0.78 2.46 -18.09
N SER A 52 1.60 2.35 -17.04
CA SER A 52 1.49 3.21 -15.84
C SER A 52 2.00 4.63 -16.12
N ASP A 53 3.14 4.73 -16.80
CA ASP A 53 3.77 6.00 -17.17
C ASP A 53 4.42 5.89 -18.56
N PRO A 54 3.67 6.19 -19.63
CA PRO A 54 4.17 6.12 -21.00
C PRO A 54 5.39 7.00 -21.29
N LYS A 55 5.63 8.02 -20.47
CA LYS A 55 6.64 9.04 -20.74
C LYS A 55 7.95 8.71 -20.04
N ASP A 56 7.89 8.41 -18.74
CA ASP A 56 9.07 8.24 -17.91
C ASP A 56 9.38 6.76 -17.63
N ARG A 57 8.39 5.86 -17.76
CA ARG A 57 8.55 4.41 -17.58
C ARG A 57 7.80 3.61 -18.66
N PRO A 58 8.27 3.66 -19.91
CA PRO A 58 7.57 3.03 -21.03
C PRO A 58 7.49 1.48 -20.93
N ASP A 59 8.24 0.86 -20.04
CA ASP A 59 8.18 -0.59 -19.82
C ASP A 59 7.30 -0.97 -18.61
N ASP A 60 6.74 0.00 -17.88
CA ASP A 60 5.89 -0.26 -16.71
C ASP A 60 4.42 -0.47 -17.14
N TRP A 61 4.02 -1.74 -17.15
CA TRP A 61 2.65 -2.16 -17.45
C TRP A 61 1.93 -2.61 -16.18
N VAL A 62 0.64 -2.32 -16.11
CA VAL A 62 -0.26 -2.70 -15.02
C VAL A 62 -1.44 -3.45 -15.60
N ALA A 63 -1.57 -4.71 -15.22
CA ALA A 63 -2.77 -5.51 -15.41
C ALA A 63 -3.70 -5.26 -14.23
N THR A 64 -4.89 -4.74 -14.48
CA THR A 64 -5.95 -4.59 -13.48
C THR A 64 -6.96 -5.71 -13.67
N VAL A 65 -7.27 -6.42 -12.60
CA VAL A 65 -8.31 -7.46 -12.57
C VAL A 65 -9.27 -7.10 -11.45
N ASP A 66 -10.53 -6.87 -11.81
CA ASP A 66 -11.61 -6.61 -10.86
C ASP A 66 -12.55 -7.81 -10.84
N VAL A 67 -12.70 -8.43 -9.68
CA VAL A 67 -13.48 -9.65 -9.47
C VAL A 67 -14.70 -9.30 -8.63
N THR A 68 -15.89 -9.68 -9.07
CA THR A 68 -17.11 -9.57 -8.26
C THR A 68 -17.53 -10.95 -7.80
N ALA A 69 -17.70 -11.13 -6.49
CA ALA A 69 -18.16 -12.37 -5.89
C ALA A 69 -19.68 -12.50 -5.94
N SER A 70 -20.18 -13.72 -6.16
CA SER A 70 -21.61 -14.04 -6.07
C SER A 70 -22.08 -14.36 -4.64
N ASP A 71 -21.14 -14.63 -3.73
CA ASP A 71 -21.40 -15.04 -2.35
C ASP A 71 -20.71 -14.07 -1.36
N ALA A 72 -21.25 -13.96 -0.14
CA ALA A 72 -20.76 -13.04 0.88
C ALA A 72 -19.67 -13.62 1.80
N ASP A 73 -19.33 -14.91 1.69
CA ASP A 73 -18.22 -15.55 2.40
C ASP A 73 -16.88 -15.05 1.87
N LEU A 74 -16.47 -13.91 2.42
CA LEU A 74 -15.23 -13.22 2.10
C LEU A 74 -14.01 -14.14 2.23
N ALA A 75 -13.94 -14.96 3.27
CA ALA A 75 -12.76 -15.79 3.51
C ALA A 75 -12.67 -16.93 2.47
N ALA A 76 -13.78 -17.60 2.19
CA ALA A 76 -13.82 -18.66 1.19
C ALA A 76 -13.53 -18.12 -0.21
N VAL A 77 -14.24 -17.06 -0.64
CA VAL A 77 -14.05 -16.53 -2.00
C VAL A 77 -12.66 -15.92 -2.17
N ALA A 78 -12.14 -15.19 -1.18
CA ALA A 78 -10.78 -14.65 -1.26
C ALA A 78 -9.72 -15.74 -1.36
N SER A 79 -9.88 -16.87 -0.66
CA SER A 79 -8.96 -18.01 -0.79
C SER A 79 -8.99 -18.60 -2.20
N VAL A 80 -10.19 -18.87 -2.75
CA VAL A 80 -10.32 -19.47 -4.07
C VAL A 80 -9.80 -18.55 -5.17
N VAL A 81 -10.11 -17.24 -5.08
CA VAL A 81 -9.57 -16.25 -6.03
C VAL A 81 -8.05 -16.16 -5.90
N ARG A 82 -7.51 -16.16 -4.69
CA ARG A 82 -6.05 -16.15 -4.45
C ARG A 82 -5.37 -17.35 -5.12
N ASP A 83 -5.92 -18.55 -4.94
CA ASP A 83 -5.37 -19.78 -5.53
C ASP A 83 -5.43 -19.74 -7.07
N ALA A 84 -6.48 -19.13 -7.65
CA ALA A 84 -6.64 -19.01 -9.10
C ALA A 84 -5.66 -18.03 -9.77
N ILE A 85 -5.10 -17.08 -9.00
CA ILE A 85 -4.13 -16.10 -9.54
C ILE A 85 -2.86 -16.80 -10.02
N GLY A 86 -2.33 -17.75 -9.24
CA GLY A 86 -1.05 -18.38 -9.52
C GLY A 86 0.10 -17.37 -9.53
N SER A 87 0.96 -17.45 -10.54
CA SER A 87 2.13 -16.56 -10.73
C SER A 87 1.80 -15.14 -11.21
N GLY A 88 0.52 -14.78 -11.32
CA GLY A 88 0.10 -13.44 -11.76
C GLY A 88 0.05 -13.28 -13.28
N VAL A 89 0.60 -12.18 -13.78
CA VAL A 89 0.57 -11.78 -15.21
C VAL A 89 1.98 -11.54 -15.72
N ASP A 90 2.30 -12.16 -16.85
CA ASP A 90 3.62 -12.05 -17.46
C ASP A 90 3.89 -10.63 -17.97
N GLY A 91 5.05 -10.09 -17.61
CA GLY A 91 5.51 -8.78 -18.10
C GLY A 91 4.73 -7.56 -17.57
N ALA A 92 3.73 -7.73 -16.70
CA ALA A 92 2.95 -6.63 -16.14
C ALA A 92 2.73 -6.79 -14.63
N ARG A 93 2.69 -5.67 -13.90
CA ARG A 93 2.33 -5.65 -12.48
C ARG A 93 0.83 -5.92 -12.32
N LEU A 94 0.47 -6.88 -11.47
CA LEU A 94 -0.93 -7.19 -11.19
C LEU A 94 -1.50 -6.29 -10.07
N SER A 95 -2.56 -5.58 -10.40
CA SER A 95 -3.47 -4.90 -9.46
C SER A 95 -4.79 -5.67 -9.44
N LEU A 96 -5.17 -6.18 -8.27
CA LEU A 96 -6.35 -7.04 -8.12
C LEU A 96 -7.28 -6.47 -7.06
N THR A 97 -8.56 -6.40 -7.39
CA THR A 97 -9.63 -6.07 -6.44
C THR A 97 -10.67 -7.18 -6.44
N LEU A 98 -11.00 -7.70 -5.26
CA LEU A 98 -12.14 -8.58 -5.03
C LEU A 98 -13.25 -7.80 -4.34
N ARG A 99 -14.40 -7.67 -5.00
CA ARG A 99 -15.64 -7.09 -4.46
C ARG A 99 -16.54 -8.20 -3.94
N VAL A 100 -16.79 -8.21 -2.64
CA VAL A 100 -17.67 -9.16 -1.96
C VAL A 100 -18.95 -8.45 -1.55
N PRO A 101 -20.13 -8.97 -1.93
CA PRO A 101 -21.40 -8.34 -1.57
C PRO A 101 -21.64 -8.34 -0.06
N ALA A 102 -22.56 -7.49 0.37
CA ALA A 102 -23.10 -7.54 1.72
C ALA A 102 -23.73 -8.91 1.98
N GLY A 103 -23.50 -9.46 3.17
CA GLY A 103 -24.04 -10.75 3.61
C GLY A 103 -24.86 -10.59 4.89
N ASP A 104 -25.24 -11.71 5.49
CA ASP A 104 -25.95 -11.71 6.77
C ASP A 104 -25.08 -11.07 7.86
N GLY A 105 -25.43 -9.85 8.27
CA GLY A 105 -24.79 -9.14 9.35
C GLY A 105 -23.52 -8.35 8.99
N GLY A 106 -23.18 -8.20 7.70
CA GLY A 106 -22.01 -7.42 7.30
C GLY A 106 -22.16 -6.68 5.98
N VAL A 107 -21.40 -5.59 5.83
CA VAL A 107 -21.42 -4.76 4.62
C VAL A 107 -20.58 -5.31 3.48
N ALA A 108 -20.70 -4.69 2.31
CA ALA A 108 -19.88 -4.99 1.14
C ALA A 108 -18.41 -4.64 1.39
N VAL A 109 -17.52 -5.38 0.74
CA VAL A 109 -16.06 -5.28 0.92
C VAL A 109 -15.37 -5.26 -0.44
N ASP A 110 -14.47 -4.30 -0.63
CA ASP A 110 -13.47 -4.35 -1.69
C ASP A 110 -12.11 -4.64 -1.05
N VAL A 111 -11.41 -5.68 -1.49
CA VAL A 111 -10.11 -6.07 -0.91
C VAL A 111 -9.15 -6.64 -1.95
N ASP A 112 -7.85 -6.49 -1.78
CA ASP A 112 -6.89 -7.32 -2.52
C ASP A 112 -6.82 -8.72 -1.87
N PRO A 113 -7.34 -9.79 -2.51
CA PRO A 113 -7.42 -11.11 -1.89
C PRO A 113 -6.05 -11.74 -1.64
N ARG A 114 -4.97 -11.22 -2.25
CA ARG A 114 -3.59 -11.66 -1.98
C ARG A 114 -3.12 -11.25 -0.59
N ARG A 115 -3.64 -10.13 -0.07
CA ARG A 115 -3.27 -9.58 1.24
C ARG A 115 -4.10 -10.23 2.34
N GLY A 116 -3.66 -11.39 2.82
CA GLY A 116 -4.38 -12.17 3.85
C GLY A 116 -4.73 -11.37 5.12
N ASN A 117 -3.84 -10.47 5.56
CA ASN A 117 -4.09 -9.58 6.70
C ASN A 117 -5.23 -8.58 6.42
N ASP A 118 -5.33 -8.07 5.19
CA ASP A 118 -6.41 -7.18 4.77
C ASP A 118 -7.73 -7.92 4.67
N VAL A 119 -7.74 -9.16 4.19
CA VAL A 119 -8.95 -10.01 4.19
C VAL A 119 -9.46 -10.23 5.62
N ALA A 120 -8.58 -10.56 6.56
CA ALA A 120 -8.96 -10.75 7.97
C ALA A 120 -9.39 -9.43 8.64
N ARG A 121 -8.74 -8.31 8.29
CA ARG A 121 -9.10 -6.96 8.76
C ARG A 121 -10.47 -6.54 8.22
N ALA A 122 -10.73 -6.72 6.92
CA ALA A 122 -12.02 -6.46 6.29
C ALA A 122 -13.14 -7.29 6.91
N ALA A 123 -12.88 -8.57 7.23
CA ALA A 123 -13.86 -9.43 7.90
C ALA A 123 -14.30 -8.89 9.26
N ARG A 124 -13.42 -8.20 10.01
CA ARG A 124 -13.78 -7.54 11.27
C ARG A 124 -14.48 -6.20 11.04
N LEU A 125 -13.94 -5.37 10.15
CA LEU A 125 -14.47 -4.04 9.87
C LEU A 125 -15.89 -4.10 9.28
N ARG A 126 -16.18 -5.09 8.43
CA ARG A 126 -17.49 -5.20 7.77
C ARG A 126 -18.65 -5.50 8.72
N LEU A 127 -18.35 -5.92 9.95
CA LEU A 127 -19.32 -6.22 11.00
C LEU A 127 -19.61 -5.02 11.90
N LEU A 128 -18.94 -3.88 11.68
CA LEU A 128 -19.14 -2.68 12.47
C LEU A 128 -20.53 -2.08 12.15
N PRO A 129 -21.32 -1.69 13.17
CA PRO A 129 -22.72 -1.29 12.99
C PRO A 129 -22.88 0.04 12.23
N PHE A 130 -21.83 0.85 12.16
CA PHE A 130 -21.79 2.12 11.45
C PHE A 130 -21.15 2.03 10.07
N ALA A 131 -20.63 0.86 9.67
CA ALA A 131 -20.06 0.69 8.34
C ALA A 131 -21.16 0.64 7.29
N ALA A 132 -20.95 1.31 6.15
CA ALA A 132 -21.73 1.20 4.93
C ALA A 132 -21.00 0.35 3.88
N ALA A 133 -19.67 0.45 3.84
CA ALA A 133 -18.78 -0.36 3.00
C ALA A 133 -17.36 -0.39 3.61
N VAL A 134 -16.56 -1.39 3.26
CA VAL A 134 -15.14 -1.47 3.60
C VAL A 134 -14.31 -1.53 2.33
N LEU A 135 -13.32 -0.65 2.22
CA LEU A 135 -12.45 -0.56 1.04
C LEU A 135 -11.00 -0.77 1.52
N LEU A 136 -10.44 -1.94 1.30
CA LEU A 136 -9.04 -2.30 1.59
C LEU A 136 -8.35 -2.76 0.30
N SER A 137 -8.37 -1.90 -0.70
CA SER A 137 -7.69 -2.13 -1.98
C SER A 137 -6.41 -1.31 -2.04
N GLY A 138 -5.50 -1.62 -2.97
CA GLY A 138 -4.25 -0.86 -3.14
C GLY A 138 -4.43 0.64 -3.46
N TYR A 139 -5.66 1.11 -3.72
CA TYR A 139 -5.97 2.50 -4.02
C TYR A 139 -6.60 3.28 -2.87
N ARG A 140 -7.22 2.58 -1.91
CA ARG A 140 -7.94 3.19 -0.79
C ARG A 140 -8.05 2.19 0.34
N GLU A 141 -7.70 2.62 1.55
CA GLU A 141 -7.83 1.87 2.79
C GLU A 141 -8.73 2.63 3.77
N GLY A 142 -10.00 2.25 3.84
CA GLY A 142 -10.96 2.92 4.69
C GLY A 142 -12.28 2.21 4.91
N VAL A 143 -13.07 2.75 5.83
CA VAL A 143 -14.47 2.35 6.07
C VAL A 143 -15.37 3.51 5.69
N GLU A 144 -16.31 3.26 4.77
CA GLU A 144 -17.39 4.18 4.50
C GLU A 144 -18.38 4.11 5.66
N LEU A 145 -18.75 5.25 6.24
CA LEU A 145 -19.73 5.31 7.30
C LEU A 145 -21.15 5.47 6.75
N THR A 146 -22.14 4.93 7.46
CA THR A 146 -23.55 5.24 7.18
C THR A 146 -23.83 6.73 7.39
N ALA A 147 -24.91 7.23 6.78
CA ALA A 147 -25.29 8.64 6.87
C ALA A 147 -25.53 9.09 8.32
N GLU A 148 -26.03 8.18 9.17
CA GLU A 148 -26.40 8.45 10.57
C GLU A 148 -25.27 8.16 11.57
N ALA A 149 -24.16 7.56 11.13
CA ALA A 149 -23.04 7.26 12.02
C ALA A 149 -22.45 8.54 12.64
N SER A 150 -21.74 8.42 13.75
CA SER A 150 -20.93 9.51 14.29
C SER A 150 -19.46 9.18 14.09
N PHE A 151 -18.66 10.14 13.61
CA PHE A 151 -17.20 9.99 13.61
C PHE A 151 -16.67 9.88 15.04
N SER A 152 -17.20 10.68 15.97
CA SER A 152 -16.77 10.64 17.36
C SER A 152 -17.06 9.31 18.07
N GLU A 153 -18.10 8.58 17.65
CA GLU A 153 -18.37 7.22 18.12
C GLU A 153 -17.60 6.14 17.33
N ALA A 154 -17.42 6.32 16.02
CA ALA A 154 -16.78 5.32 15.15
C ALA A 154 -15.26 5.25 15.35
N VAL A 155 -14.59 6.39 15.50
CA VAL A 155 -13.11 6.47 15.61
C VAL A 155 -12.56 5.60 16.74
N PRO A 156 -13.07 5.67 18.00
CA PRO A 156 -12.58 4.81 19.07
C PRO A 156 -12.75 3.32 18.79
N VAL A 157 -13.87 2.92 18.18
CA VAL A 157 -14.15 1.51 17.86
C VAL A 157 -13.22 1.00 16.76
N VAL A 158 -12.99 1.81 15.73
CA VAL A 158 -12.14 1.45 14.59
C VAL A 158 -10.67 1.34 14.99
N ARG A 159 -10.21 2.22 15.90
CA ARG A 159 -8.83 2.22 16.43
C ARG A 159 -8.46 0.89 17.11
N GLU A 160 -9.42 0.22 17.73
CA GLU A 160 -9.23 -1.12 18.33
C GLU A 160 -9.09 -2.24 17.28
N VAL A 161 -9.62 -2.02 16.06
CA VAL A 161 -9.63 -3.03 14.98
C VAL A 161 -8.47 -2.84 14.01
N ALA A 162 -8.07 -1.59 13.79
CA ALA A 162 -7.04 -1.19 12.84
C ALA A 162 -6.15 -0.09 13.43
N ARG A 163 -4.83 -0.29 13.33
CA ARG A 163 -3.84 0.69 13.79
C ARG A 163 -3.81 1.96 12.96
N SER A 164 -4.16 1.86 11.67
CA SER A 164 -4.28 2.98 10.77
C SER A 164 -5.31 2.66 9.69
N ILE A 165 -6.26 3.57 9.48
CA ILE A 165 -7.33 3.46 8.47
C ILE A 165 -8.08 4.78 8.33
N ASP A 166 -8.63 5.05 7.14
CA ASP A 166 -9.50 6.22 6.94
C ASP A 166 -10.97 5.89 7.22
N LEU A 167 -11.69 6.79 7.86
CA LEU A 167 -13.14 6.81 7.87
C LEU A 167 -13.63 7.88 6.92
N PHE A 168 -14.64 7.58 6.10
CA PHE A 168 -15.16 8.59 5.18
C PHE A 168 -16.69 8.55 5.08
N ARG A 169 -17.26 9.74 4.88
CA ARG A 169 -18.68 9.96 4.60
C ARG A 169 -18.81 11.15 3.67
N GLY A 170 -19.31 10.93 2.45
CA GLY A 170 -19.45 11.98 1.46
C GLY A 170 -18.12 12.67 1.16
N THR A 171 -18.02 13.95 1.54
CA THR A 171 -16.83 14.80 1.35
C THR A 171 -15.95 14.91 2.59
N THR A 172 -16.26 14.14 3.64
CA THR A 172 -15.51 14.11 4.89
C THR A 172 -14.66 12.86 4.97
N THR A 173 -13.38 13.04 5.25
CA THR A 173 -12.41 11.96 5.49
C THR A 173 -11.68 12.21 6.80
N VAL A 174 -11.59 11.18 7.63
CA VAL A 174 -10.90 11.20 8.92
C VAL A 174 -9.92 10.04 8.97
N ALA A 175 -8.63 10.35 8.80
CA ALA A 175 -7.57 9.40 9.10
C ALA A 175 -7.58 9.08 10.60
N VAL A 176 -7.58 7.78 10.91
CA VAL A 176 -7.49 7.26 12.27
C VAL A 176 -6.15 6.55 12.39
N ASP A 177 -5.37 6.92 13.41
CA ASP A 177 -4.25 6.12 13.89
C ASP A 177 -4.38 5.86 15.40
N GLU A 178 -3.31 5.39 16.04
CA GLU A 178 -3.27 5.09 17.47
C GLU A 178 -3.64 6.28 18.38
N ALA A 179 -3.31 7.52 17.98
CA ALA A 179 -3.51 8.71 18.80
C ALA A 179 -4.30 9.83 18.09
N PHE A 180 -4.25 9.89 16.76
CA PHE A 180 -4.94 10.86 15.93
C PHE A 180 -6.30 10.32 15.42
N PRO A 181 -7.34 11.16 15.34
CA PRO A 181 -7.45 12.47 15.98
C PRO A 181 -7.53 12.37 17.51
N GLY A 182 -7.02 13.40 18.18
CA GLY A 182 -7.21 13.63 19.62
C GLY A 182 -8.68 13.93 19.97
N ALA A 183 -9.04 13.82 21.24
CA ALA A 183 -10.43 13.92 21.68
C ALA A 183 -11.06 15.29 21.39
N ALA A 184 -10.32 16.38 21.59
CA ALA A 184 -10.78 17.74 21.34
C ALA A 184 -11.03 17.99 19.85
N LEU A 185 -10.12 17.55 18.98
CA LEU A 185 -10.32 17.64 17.53
C LEU A 185 -11.49 16.77 17.06
N LEU A 186 -11.58 15.55 17.56
CA LEU A 186 -12.66 14.61 17.22
C LEU A 186 -14.04 15.18 17.59
N ALA A 187 -14.16 15.91 18.69
CA ALA A 187 -15.40 16.58 19.11
C ALA A 187 -15.88 17.66 18.13
N LEU A 188 -15.02 18.16 17.24
CA LEU A 188 -15.38 19.13 16.20
C LEU A 188 -15.82 18.48 14.89
N VAL A 189 -15.48 17.22 14.64
CA VAL A 189 -15.70 16.56 13.35
C VAL A 189 -17.18 16.47 13.03
N ASP A 190 -17.99 15.89 13.91
CA ASP A 190 -19.44 15.70 13.66
C ASP A 190 -20.18 17.04 13.47
N PRO A 191 -19.97 18.09 14.31
CA PRO A 191 -20.56 19.41 14.06
C PRO A 191 -20.14 20.05 12.73
N LEU A 192 -18.89 19.87 12.30
CA LEU A 192 -18.38 20.43 11.05
C LEU A 192 -18.93 19.68 9.83
N ASP A 193 -19.03 18.35 9.90
CA ASP A 193 -19.59 17.48 8.87
C ASP A 193 -21.09 17.72 8.67
N ALA A 194 -21.84 17.92 9.76
CA ALA A 194 -23.26 18.21 9.71
C ALA A 194 -23.60 19.63 9.25
N ASP A 195 -22.63 20.55 9.20
CA ASP A 195 -22.85 21.93 8.76
C ASP A 195 -22.87 22.01 7.22
N PRO A 196 -24.01 22.37 6.60
CA PRO A 196 -24.12 22.39 5.13
C PRO A 196 -23.23 23.45 4.47
N ARG A 197 -22.61 24.35 5.24
CA ARG A 197 -21.61 25.31 4.72
C ARG A 197 -20.24 24.66 4.50
N THR A 198 -19.96 23.53 5.14
CA THR A 198 -18.73 22.77 4.96
C THR A 198 -18.80 22.00 3.64
N SER A 199 -17.95 22.36 2.68
CA SER A 199 -17.89 21.68 1.38
C SER A 199 -16.99 20.45 1.39
N SER A 200 -15.97 20.45 2.24
CA SER A 200 -15.08 19.30 2.45
C SER A 200 -14.39 19.39 3.80
N LEU A 201 -14.13 18.25 4.43
CA LEU A 201 -13.38 18.11 5.67
C LEU A 201 -12.41 16.94 5.54
N SER A 202 -11.12 17.17 5.72
CA SER A 202 -10.12 16.11 5.63
C SER A 202 -9.16 16.21 6.80
N LEU A 203 -9.10 15.16 7.61
CA LEU A 203 -8.10 14.98 8.65
C LEU A 203 -7.11 13.92 8.15
N SER A 204 -5.84 14.28 8.03
CA SER A 204 -4.78 13.39 7.56
C SER A 204 -3.80 13.15 8.70
N ALA A 205 -3.53 11.89 9.00
CA ALA A 205 -2.52 11.50 9.97
C ALA A 205 -1.10 11.68 9.38
N SER A 206 -0.11 11.89 10.23
CA SER A 206 1.29 11.82 9.81
C SER A 206 1.62 10.42 9.29
N SER A 207 2.12 10.33 8.06
CA SER A 207 2.64 9.08 7.50
C SER A 207 4.12 8.93 7.86
N ALA A 208 4.47 7.84 8.54
CA ALA A 208 5.87 7.48 8.78
C ALA A 208 6.69 7.23 7.49
N SER A 209 6.03 7.14 6.32
CA SER A 209 6.62 6.69 5.05
C SER A 209 7.14 7.81 4.13
N ALA A 210 7.09 9.09 4.53
CA ALA A 210 7.59 10.19 3.71
C ALA A 210 8.88 10.76 4.28
N SER A 211 9.93 10.86 3.47
CA SER A 211 11.20 11.53 3.75
C SER A 211 11.10 13.07 3.88
N GLN A 212 9.89 13.57 4.15
CA GLN A 212 9.57 14.94 4.50
C GLN A 212 8.70 14.85 5.75
N SER A 213 9.07 15.61 6.79
CA SER A 213 8.36 15.75 8.05
C SER A 213 6.85 15.84 7.85
N SER A 214 6.17 14.69 7.86
CA SER A 214 4.74 14.65 7.65
C SER A 214 4.10 14.90 9.01
N VAL A 215 3.46 16.06 9.14
CA VAL A 215 2.73 16.42 10.35
C VAL A 215 1.26 16.14 10.08
N SER A 216 0.53 15.64 11.08
CA SER A 216 -0.92 15.49 10.99
C SER A 216 -1.54 16.85 10.59
N SER A 217 -2.56 16.81 9.74
CA SER A 217 -3.14 18.02 9.16
C SER A 217 -4.66 17.96 9.07
N VAL A 218 -5.29 19.13 9.25
CA VAL A 218 -6.73 19.34 9.07
C VAL A 218 -6.94 20.29 7.90
N SER A 219 -7.74 19.90 6.91
CA SER A 219 -8.10 20.72 5.77
C SER A 219 -9.61 20.87 5.69
N ILE A 220 -10.11 22.11 5.64
CA ILE A 220 -11.53 22.42 5.60
C ILE A 220 -11.82 23.41 4.47
N THR A 221 -12.83 23.12 3.66
CA THR A 221 -13.34 24.06 2.64
C THR A 221 -14.67 24.65 3.09
N ARG A 222 -14.71 25.96 3.36
CA ARG A 222 -15.88 26.68 3.88
C ARG A 222 -15.75 28.21 3.74
N GLU A 223 -16.87 28.92 3.62
CA GLU A 223 -16.87 30.38 3.39
C GLU A 223 -16.40 31.20 4.61
N ASP A 224 -16.75 30.84 5.84
CA ASP A 224 -16.42 31.57 7.06
C ASP A 224 -15.03 31.18 7.62
N THR A 225 -14.01 31.23 6.75
CA THR A 225 -12.64 30.75 7.00
C THR A 225 -12.06 31.22 8.31
N ALA A 226 -12.18 32.51 8.64
CA ALA A 226 -11.63 33.10 9.86
C ALA A 226 -12.29 32.58 11.15
N ALA A 227 -13.60 32.30 11.14
CA ALA A 227 -14.30 31.81 12.31
C ALA A 227 -13.88 30.37 12.63
N VAL A 228 -13.87 29.50 11.62
CA VAL A 228 -13.46 28.11 11.76
C VAL A 228 -11.98 28.00 12.13
N ALA A 229 -11.12 28.80 11.49
CA ALA A 229 -9.70 28.86 11.85
C ALA A 229 -9.50 29.31 13.31
N GLY A 230 -10.30 30.25 13.81
CA GLY A 230 -10.29 30.66 15.21
C GLY A 230 -10.71 29.52 16.16
N THR A 231 -11.71 28.71 15.78
CA THR A 231 -12.10 27.51 16.53
C THR A 231 -10.98 26.48 16.56
N LEU A 232 -10.37 26.15 15.41
CA LEU A 232 -9.26 25.21 15.33
C LEU A 232 -8.04 25.68 16.13
N ALA A 233 -7.66 26.96 16.03
CA ALA A 233 -6.59 27.56 16.82
C ALA A 233 -6.83 27.48 18.34
N ALA A 234 -8.10 27.55 18.77
CA ALA A 234 -8.49 27.42 20.17
C ALA A 234 -8.65 25.96 20.64
N THR A 235 -8.59 25.00 19.72
CA THR A 235 -8.76 23.57 20.02
C THR A 235 -7.44 23.00 20.51
N PRO A 236 -7.35 22.42 21.73
CA PRO A 236 -6.13 21.79 22.21
C PRO A 236 -5.61 20.71 21.26
N ASP A 237 -4.30 20.50 21.28
CA ASP A 237 -3.68 19.35 20.63
C ASP A 237 -3.04 18.52 21.73
N GLU A 238 -3.80 17.55 22.26
CA GLU A 238 -3.44 16.86 23.50
C GLU A 238 -2.09 16.15 23.41
N GLU A 239 -1.78 15.56 22.25
CA GLU A 239 -0.52 14.85 22.01
C GLU A 239 0.65 15.82 21.85
N ALA A 240 0.46 16.91 21.11
CA ALA A 240 1.50 17.93 21.00
C ALA A 240 1.74 18.71 22.30
N ASP A 241 0.68 18.89 23.10
CA ASP A 241 0.75 19.50 24.43
C ASP A 241 1.44 18.56 25.44
N ALA A 242 1.28 17.24 25.28
CA ALA A 242 2.02 16.22 26.02
C ALA A 242 3.46 16.01 25.53
N GLY A 243 3.82 16.56 24.37
CA GLY A 243 5.14 16.40 23.74
C GLY A 243 5.38 15.01 23.13
N THR A 244 4.31 14.27 22.83
CA THR A 244 4.35 12.91 22.27
C THR A 244 4.24 12.91 20.74
N ALA A 245 3.73 14.00 20.14
CA ALA A 245 3.58 14.16 18.70
C ALA A 245 3.94 15.57 18.21
N ALA A 246 4.15 15.69 16.90
CA ALA A 246 4.22 17.00 16.25
C ALA A 246 2.85 17.67 16.27
N ARG A 247 2.83 18.98 16.49
CA ARG A 247 1.58 19.74 16.56
C ARG A 247 0.85 19.69 15.24
N THR A 248 -0.43 19.33 15.27
CA THR A 248 -1.30 19.22 14.11
C THR A 248 -1.47 20.58 13.44
N SER A 249 -1.18 20.63 12.14
CA SER A 249 -1.41 21.82 11.32
C SER A 249 -2.86 21.88 10.84
N PHE A 250 -3.36 23.06 10.50
CA PHE A 250 -4.63 23.18 9.81
C PHE A 250 -4.61 24.24 8.71
N SER A 251 -5.50 24.06 7.74
CA SER A 251 -5.82 25.02 6.69
C SER A 251 -7.32 25.08 6.47
N VAL A 252 -7.87 26.29 6.50
CA VAL A 252 -9.27 26.56 6.17
C VAL A 252 -9.30 27.46 4.95
N GLN A 253 -9.94 26.99 3.89
CA GLN A 253 -10.01 27.70 2.62
C GLN A 253 -11.46 27.95 2.20
N SER A 254 -11.67 29.03 1.47
CA SER A 254 -12.96 29.31 0.82
C SER A 254 -13.16 28.43 -0.42
N PRO A 255 -14.41 28.14 -0.83
CA PRO A 255 -14.68 27.30 -2.02
C PRO A 255 -14.09 27.85 -3.33
N ASP A 256 -13.90 29.16 -3.42
CA ASP A 256 -13.28 29.83 -4.57
C ASP A 256 -11.76 30.03 -4.41
N TYR A 257 -11.19 29.51 -3.32
CA TYR A 257 -9.77 29.62 -2.95
C TYR A 257 -9.26 31.06 -2.81
N SER A 258 -10.17 32.03 -2.69
CA SER A 258 -9.80 33.46 -2.57
C SER A 258 -9.20 33.80 -1.20
N THR A 259 -9.60 33.03 -0.18
CA THR A 259 -9.12 33.14 1.19
C THR A 259 -8.65 31.80 1.70
N VAL A 260 -7.47 31.80 2.35
CA VAL A 260 -6.87 30.66 3.03
C VAL A 260 -6.34 31.15 4.37
N VAL A 261 -6.74 30.50 5.45
CA VAL A 261 -6.25 30.75 6.80
C VAL A 261 -5.64 29.46 7.33
N ALA A 262 -4.36 29.49 7.64
CA ALA A 262 -3.63 28.34 8.18
C ALA A 262 -3.11 28.62 9.59
N GLY A 263 -2.86 27.55 10.33
CA GLY A 263 -2.37 27.62 11.70
C GLY A 263 -2.08 26.25 12.28
N TRP A 264 -2.01 26.22 13.62
CA TRP A 264 -1.67 25.03 14.40
C TRP A 264 -2.70 24.89 15.53
N LEU A 265 -3.11 23.66 15.80
CA LEU A 265 -4.05 23.40 16.90
C LEU A 265 -3.45 23.85 18.24
N GLY A 266 -4.26 24.54 19.04
CA GLY A 266 -3.91 25.03 20.37
C GLY A 266 -3.00 26.26 20.39
N LEU A 267 -2.66 26.84 19.23
CA LEU A 267 -1.84 28.04 19.13
C LEU A 267 -2.60 29.23 18.54
N PRO A 268 -2.33 30.47 18.98
CA PRO A 268 -2.90 31.66 18.36
C PRO A 268 -2.64 31.71 16.85
N LEU A 269 -3.61 32.22 16.09
CA LEU A 269 -3.44 32.47 14.65
C LEU A 269 -2.22 33.36 14.39
N GLY A 270 -1.42 32.98 13.40
CA GLY A 270 -0.16 33.69 13.06
C GLY A 270 1.04 33.28 13.90
N SER A 271 0.91 32.30 14.81
CA SER A 271 2.06 31.66 15.45
C SER A 271 3.04 31.11 14.41
N PRO A 272 4.36 31.20 14.64
CA PRO A 272 5.34 30.55 13.79
C PRO A 272 5.16 29.02 13.79
N GLU A 273 5.71 28.35 12.79
CA GLU A 273 5.77 26.89 12.75
C GLU A 273 6.43 26.36 14.04
N PRO A 274 5.74 25.49 14.81
CA PRO A 274 6.30 24.85 15.97
C PRO A 274 7.52 24.03 15.57
N PRO A 275 8.56 23.96 16.41
CA PRO A 275 9.62 23.00 16.19
C PRO A 275 9.01 21.60 16.15
N LEU A 276 9.47 20.78 15.21
CA LEU A 276 9.17 19.36 15.25
C LEU A 276 9.72 18.79 16.56
N PRO A 277 9.01 17.85 17.21
CA PRO A 277 9.58 17.13 18.33
C PRO A 277 10.91 16.53 17.87
N ASP A 278 11.93 16.62 18.73
CA ASP A 278 13.15 15.85 18.51
C ASP A 278 12.72 14.41 18.25
N PRO A 279 13.22 13.75 17.19
CA PRO A 279 12.89 12.36 16.96
C PRO A 279 13.18 11.64 18.26
N ALA A 280 12.13 11.07 18.88
CA ALA A 280 12.30 10.30 20.09
C ALA A 280 13.44 9.32 19.80
N ALA A 281 14.52 9.38 20.60
CA ALA A 281 15.57 8.40 20.50
C ALA A 281 14.86 7.05 20.47
N PRO A 282 15.05 6.23 19.41
CA PRO A 282 14.28 5.01 19.27
C PRO A 282 14.37 4.29 20.59
N ALA A 283 13.22 3.97 21.18
CA ALA A 283 13.19 3.22 22.42
C ALA A 283 14.03 1.98 22.15
N THR A 284 15.21 1.92 22.74
CA THR A 284 16.13 0.80 22.65
C THR A 284 15.56 -0.33 23.49
N ALA A 285 14.40 -0.84 23.09
CA ALA A 285 14.11 -2.22 23.36
C ALA A 285 15.13 -3.00 22.53
N GLU A 286 16.11 -3.57 23.23
CA GLU A 286 17.14 -4.41 22.62
C GLU A 286 16.40 -5.51 21.85
N PRO A 287 16.63 -5.66 20.53
CA PRO A 287 15.89 -6.62 19.73
C PRO A 287 16.07 -8.01 20.32
N ASP A 288 15.00 -8.80 20.41
CA ASP A 288 15.07 -10.16 20.95
C ASP A 288 16.17 -10.95 20.21
N PRO A 289 17.28 -11.31 20.89
CA PRO A 289 18.41 -11.98 20.25
C PRO A 289 18.01 -13.33 19.63
N ALA A 290 17.01 -14.01 20.20
CA ALA A 290 16.53 -15.28 19.68
C ALA A 290 15.74 -15.10 18.39
N ALA A 291 14.88 -14.08 18.33
CA ALA A 291 14.12 -13.73 17.13
C ALA A 291 15.05 -13.28 15.98
N LEU A 292 16.08 -12.49 16.30
CA LEU A 292 17.05 -12.01 15.32
C LEU A 292 17.94 -13.14 14.77
N ALA A 293 18.45 -14.03 15.63
CA ALA A 293 19.19 -15.21 15.20
C ALA A 293 18.34 -16.13 14.30
N ALA A 294 17.04 -16.26 14.61
CA ALA A 294 16.12 -17.01 13.77
C ALA A 294 15.89 -16.33 12.41
N ALA A 295 15.86 -14.99 12.37
CA ALA A 295 15.75 -14.23 11.13
C ALA A 295 17.01 -14.39 10.25
N GLU A 296 18.21 -14.34 10.84
CA GLU A 296 19.47 -14.60 10.14
C GLU A 296 19.51 -15.99 9.53
N SER A 297 19.10 -17.03 10.28
CA SER A 297 19.02 -18.39 9.75
C SER A 297 18.08 -18.47 8.55
N ARG A 298 16.91 -17.84 8.62
CA ARG A 298 15.93 -17.85 7.51
C ARG A 298 16.44 -17.13 6.26
N VAL A 299 17.10 -15.99 6.42
CA VAL A 299 17.73 -15.27 5.30
C VAL A 299 18.83 -16.13 4.66
N LYS A 300 19.65 -16.78 5.48
CA LYS A 300 20.69 -17.69 4.99
C LYS A 300 20.09 -18.86 4.23
N ASP A 301 19.12 -19.56 4.81
CA ASP A 301 18.48 -20.73 4.19
C ASP A 301 17.78 -20.37 2.87
N PHE A 302 17.17 -19.19 2.79
CA PHE A 302 16.57 -18.67 1.56
C PHE A 302 17.61 -18.47 0.44
N LEU A 303 18.73 -17.83 0.77
CA LEU A 303 19.80 -17.58 -0.19
C LEU A 303 20.54 -18.86 -0.56
N ASP A 304 20.78 -19.77 0.38
CA ASP A 304 21.43 -21.07 0.11
C ASP A 304 20.58 -21.93 -0.84
N ARG A 305 19.24 -21.93 -0.69
CA ARG A 305 18.33 -22.57 -1.66
C ARG A 305 18.42 -21.89 -3.03
N SER A 306 18.42 -20.56 -3.07
CA SER A 306 18.55 -19.80 -4.31
C SER A 306 19.87 -20.09 -5.03
N VAL A 307 20.97 -20.26 -4.29
CA VAL A 307 22.27 -20.69 -4.84
C VAL A 307 22.15 -22.10 -5.43
N ALA A 308 21.49 -23.03 -4.73
CA ALA A 308 21.31 -24.40 -5.19
C ALA A 308 20.55 -24.49 -6.51
N GLU A 309 19.54 -23.64 -6.75
CA GLU A 309 18.78 -23.58 -8.00
C GLU A 309 19.67 -23.25 -9.22
N THR A 310 20.78 -22.53 -9.02
CA THR A 310 21.71 -22.22 -10.11
C THR A 310 22.62 -23.40 -10.50
N GLY A 311 22.77 -24.39 -9.63
CA GLY A 311 23.74 -25.48 -9.78
C GLY A 311 25.21 -25.06 -9.62
N VAL A 312 25.49 -23.80 -9.26
CA VAL A 312 26.85 -23.28 -9.08
C VAL A 312 27.08 -22.93 -7.60
N PRO A 313 28.11 -23.50 -6.95
CA PRO A 313 28.36 -23.23 -5.55
C PRO A 313 28.79 -21.79 -5.32
N ALA A 314 28.18 -21.14 -4.33
CA ALA A 314 28.54 -19.81 -3.86
C ALA A 314 28.27 -19.69 -2.35
N GLU A 315 29.08 -18.89 -1.65
CA GLU A 315 28.95 -18.71 -0.21
C GLU A 315 28.03 -17.53 0.12
N VAL A 316 27.01 -17.79 0.93
CA VAL A 316 26.09 -16.77 1.44
C VAL A 316 26.69 -16.09 2.67
N ALA A 317 26.77 -14.76 2.63
CA ALA A 317 27.10 -13.93 3.79
C ALA A 317 25.82 -13.31 4.37
N THR A 318 25.64 -13.41 5.68
CA THR A 318 24.59 -12.71 6.43
C THR A 318 25.19 -11.68 7.38
N ARG A 319 24.39 -10.68 7.71
CA ARG A 319 24.71 -9.64 8.69
C ARG A 319 23.43 -9.08 9.29
N VAL A 320 23.57 -8.48 10.45
CA VAL A 320 22.50 -7.70 11.10
C VAL A 320 22.68 -6.25 10.72
N GLU A 321 21.60 -5.60 10.33
CA GLU A 321 21.54 -4.17 10.05
C GLU A 321 20.42 -3.51 10.85
N GLU A 322 20.56 -2.23 11.13
CA GLU A 322 19.46 -1.40 11.65
C GLU A 322 18.38 -1.24 10.57
N CYS A 323 17.13 -1.20 11.00
CA CYS A 323 16.02 -0.93 10.09
C CYS A 323 16.05 0.52 9.59
N SER A 324 15.56 0.74 8.37
CA SER A 324 15.60 2.05 7.70
C SER A 324 14.76 3.14 8.39
N ASP A 325 13.80 2.75 9.23
CA ASP A 325 12.99 3.64 10.07
C ASP A 325 13.62 3.88 11.46
N GLY A 326 14.81 3.31 11.71
CA GLY A 326 15.53 3.38 12.98
C GLY A 326 14.93 2.54 14.10
N ARG A 327 13.93 1.68 13.83
CA ARG A 327 13.25 0.86 14.85
C ARG A 327 13.57 -0.62 14.66
N GLY A 328 14.38 -1.16 15.57
CA GLY A 328 14.74 -2.57 15.60
C GLY A 328 15.87 -2.93 14.62
N SER A 329 16.12 -4.24 14.53
CA SER A 329 17.17 -4.81 13.70
C SER A 329 16.60 -5.83 12.73
N ARG A 330 17.21 -5.95 11.55
CA ARG A 330 16.85 -6.95 10.55
C ARG A 330 18.07 -7.76 10.14
N ALA A 331 17.83 -9.00 9.74
CA ALA A 331 18.83 -9.80 9.07
C ALA A 331 18.87 -9.45 7.58
N ALA A 332 20.06 -9.22 7.05
CA ALA A 332 20.32 -8.99 5.64
C ALA A 332 21.37 -9.98 5.15
N GLY A 333 21.21 -10.47 3.93
CA GLY A 333 22.14 -11.42 3.32
C GLY A 333 22.42 -11.10 1.87
N GLY A 334 23.54 -11.61 1.38
CA GLY A 334 23.88 -11.50 -0.02
C GLY A 334 24.88 -12.54 -0.48
N VAL A 335 24.87 -12.78 -1.78
CA VAL A 335 25.78 -13.70 -2.46
C VAL A 335 26.01 -13.22 -3.90
N VAL A 336 27.20 -13.47 -4.41
CA VAL A 336 27.51 -13.36 -5.84
C VAL A 336 27.84 -14.76 -6.35
N ILE A 337 26.96 -15.30 -7.19
CA ILE A 337 27.07 -16.64 -7.75
C ILE A 337 27.85 -16.56 -9.05
N PRO A 338 29.04 -17.20 -9.16
CA PRO A 338 29.92 -17.05 -10.31
C PRO A 338 29.47 -17.94 -11.49
N VAL A 339 28.24 -17.72 -11.97
CA VAL A 339 27.58 -18.59 -12.97
C VAL A 339 28.38 -18.74 -14.27
N PHE A 340 29.17 -17.73 -14.63
CA PHE A 340 30.03 -17.75 -15.83
C PHE A 340 31.22 -18.71 -15.73
N THR A 341 31.47 -19.31 -14.57
CA THR A 341 32.46 -20.38 -14.43
C THR A 341 31.98 -21.72 -14.97
N VAL A 342 30.66 -21.88 -15.14
CA VAL A 342 30.00 -23.11 -15.57
C VAL A 342 29.17 -22.90 -16.84
N TYR A 343 28.51 -21.74 -16.99
CA TYR A 343 27.60 -21.44 -18.08
C TYR A 343 28.08 -20.24 -18.91
N ASP A 344 27.79 -20.24 -20.21
CA ASP A 344 28.11 -19.12 -21.11
C ASP A 344 27.16 -17.91 -20.94
N SER A 345 26.04 -18.11 -20.23
CA SER A 345 25.01 -17.11 -19.97
C SER A 345 24.47 -17.26 -18.56
N ALA A 346 24.07 -16.15 -17.95
CA ALA A 346 23.42 -16.12 -16.65
C ALA A 346 21.90 -16.33 -16.72
N GLN A 347 21.32 -16.35 -17.93
CA GLN A 347 19.85 -16.34 -18.11
C GLN A 347 19.18 -17.58 -17.51
N GLU A 348 19.70 -18.78 -17.79
CA GLU A 348 19.12 -20.02 -17.27
C GLU A 348 19.15 -20.07 -15.73
N SER A 349 20.27 -19.66 -15.13
CA SER A 349 20.38 -19.57 -13.67
C SER A 349 19.51 -18.47 -13.07
N PHE A 350 19.31 -17.36 -13.80
CA PHE A 350 18.43 -16.28 -13.38
C PHE A 350 16.98 -16.75 -13.32
N ASP A 351 16.53 -17.41 -14.40
CA ASP A 351 15.17 -17.92 -14.52
C ASP A 351 14.89 -18.97 -13.44
N ALA A 352 15.82 -19.89 -13.18
CA ALA A 352 15.69 -20.89 -12.13
C ALA A 352 15.50 -20.27 -10.72
N VAL A 353 16.28 -19.23 -10.40
CA VAL A 353 16.15 -18.53 -9.10
C VAL A 353 14.80 -17.84 -8.99
N VAL A 354 14.37 -17.15 -10.06
CA VAL A 354 13.10 -16.43 -10.10
C VAL A 354 11.91 -17.37 -10.03
N ASP A 355 11.96 -18.50 -10.72
CA ASP A 355 10.92 -19.55 -10.65
C ASP A 355 10.82 -20.11 -9.22
N GLY A 356 11.96 -20.34 -8.56
CA GLY A 356 12.01 -20.74 -7.15
C GLY A 356 11.40 -19.70 -6.21
N TRP A 357 11.71 -18.42 -6.40
CA TRP A 357 11.13 -17.33 -5.60
C TRP A 357 9.61 -17.20 -5.81
N THR A 358 9.15 -17.35 -7.05
CA THR A 358 7.73 -17.33 -7.40
C THR A 358 7.00 -18.49 -6.73
N ALA A 359 7.58 -19.70 -6.74
CA ALA A 359 7.04 -20.86 -6.04
C ALA A 359 6.99 -20.68 -4.52
N ASP A 360 7.95 -19.95 -3.96
CA ASP A 360 8.00 -19.55 -2.54
C ASP A 360 7.05 -18.36 -2.21
N GLY A 361 6.28 -17.86 -3.18
CA GLY A 361 5.27 -16.82 -2.97
C GLY A 361 5.80 -15.39 -2.98
N PHE A 362 6.91 -15.14 -3.68
CA PHE A 362 7.40 -13.80 -3.97
C PHE A 362 6.87 -13.29 -5.30
N ASP A 363 6.48 -12.01 -5.34
CA ASP A 363 6.13 -11.29 -6.56
C ASP A 363 7.20 -10.24 -6.86
N ARG A 364 7.46 -9.99 -8.15
CA ARG A 364 8.32 -8.88 -8.56
C ARG A 364 7.60 -7.55 -8.29
N ILE A 365 8.17 -6.74 -7.41
CA ILE A 365 7.61 -5.45 -6.98
C ILE A 365 8.19 -4.27 -7.75
N ASP A 366 9.44 -4.36 -8.21
CA ASP A 366 10.12 -3.28 -8.91
C ASP A 366 11.26 -3.80 -9.80
N ARG A 367 11.72 -2.97 -10.74
CA ARG A 367 12.94 -3.18 -11.51
C ARG A 367 13.67 -1.86 -11.69
N ALA A 368 14.92 -1.79 -11.24
CA ALA A 368 15.76 -0.61 -11.43
C ALA A 368 17.19 -0.99 -11.80
N SER A 369 17.73 -0.36 -12.84
CA SER A 369 19.14 -0.53 -13.27
C SER A 369 19.56 -1.99 -13.50
N GLY A 370 18.66 -2.82 -14.05
CA GLY A 370 18.89 -4.25 -14.30
C GLY A 370 18.87 -5.13 -13.04
N ARG A 371 18.38 -4.60 -11.92
CA ARG A 371 18.06 -5.36 -10.70
C ARG A 371 16.55 -5.53 -10.60
N ASP A 372 16.13 -6.76 -10.36
CA ASP A 372 14.73 -7.10 -10.08
C ASP A 372 14.55 -7.17 -8.57
N PHE A 373 13.54 -6.49 -8.06
CA PHE A 373 13.17 -6.51 -6.65
C PHE A 373 11.90 -7.32 -6.48
N TRP A 374 11.91 -8.17 -5.47
CA TRP A 374 10.89 -9.14 -5.16
C TRP A 374 10.42 -8.95 -3.73
N GLY A 375 9.12 -9.06 -3.50
CA GLY A 375 8.50 -8.94 -2.19
C GLY A 375 7.61 -10.15 -1.90
N ALA A 376 7.60 -10.61 -0.65
CA ALA A 376 6.73 -11.70 -0.23
C ALA A 376 5.25 -11.27 -0.29
N VAL A 377 4.42 -12.03 -1.00
CA VAL A 377 2.97 -11.75 -1.14
C VAL A 377 2.21 -12.01 0.17
N THR A 378 2.74 -12.89 1.01
CA THR A 378 2.19 -13.22 2.32
C THR A 378 3.28 -13.19 3.39
N PRO A 379 3.37 -12.15 4.24
CA PRO A 379 4.29 -12.14 5.36
C PRO A 379 3.69 -12.99 6.50
N TRP A 380 3.93 -14.29 6.49
CA TRP A 380 3.68 -15.13 7.66
C TRP A 380 5.00 -15.40 8.39
N GLY A 381 5.15 -14.75 9.55
CA GLY A 381 6.07 -15.14 10.62
C GLY A 381 7.57 -15.00 10.32
N GLY A 382 8.16 -13.82 10.57
CA GLY A 382 9.62 -13.72 10.76
C GLY A 382 10.47 -13.85 9.51
N GLY A 383 9.88 -14.04 8.34
CA GLY A 383 10.56 -14.47 7.11
C GLY A 383 11.36 -13.39 6.38
N VAL A 384 11.90 -13.78 5.21
CA VAL A 384 12.43 -12.87 4.20
C VAL A 384 11.26 -12.09 3.61
N ILE A 385 11.32 -10.76 3.66
CA ILE A 385 10.26 -9.88 3.15
C ILE A 385 10.61 -9.28 1.79
N SER A 386 11.90 -9.15 1.50
CA SER A 386 12.40 -8.60 0.26
C SER A 386 13.58 -9.43 -0.24
N ALA A 387 13.67 -9.58 -1.55
CA ALA A 387 14.81 -10.15 -2.24
C ALA A 387 15.12 -9.33 -3.49
N SER A 388 16.37 -9.37 -3.95
CA SER A 388 16.71 -8.78 -5.23
C SER A 388 17.72 -9.63 -5.98
N ILE A 389 17.58 -9.68 -7.30
CA ILE A 389 18.47 -10.40 -8.21
C ILE A 389 18.95 -9.45 -9.30
N ARG A 390 20.24 -9.54 -9.63
CA ARG A 390 20.85 -8.77 -10.71
C ARG A 390 21.95 -9.57 -11.39
N GLY A 391 21.95 -9.56 -12.72
CA GLY A 391 23.13 -9.95 -13.51
C GLY A 391 24.24 -8.91 -13.40
N THR A 392 25.45 -9.35 -13.06
CA THR A 392 26.68 -8.55 -13.02
C THR A 392 27.74 -9.16 -13.94
N ILE A 393 28.88 -8.51 -14.07
CA ILE A 393 30.03 -9.10 -14.79
C ILE A 393 30.62 -10.32 -14.08
N ASP A 394 30.44 -10.40 -12.75
CA ASP A 394 30.97 -11.46 -11.90
C ASP A 394 29.98 -12.63 -11.74
N GLY A 395 28.75 -12.51 -12.26
CA GLY A 395 27.72 -13.54 -12.23
C GLY A 395 26.36 -13.02 -11.77
N LEU A 396 25.64 -13.78 -10.94
CA LEU A 396 24.35 -13.37 -10.38
C LEU A 396 24.51 -12.84 -8.96
N SER A 397 24.13 -11.59 -8.73
CA SER A 397 24.09 -10.96 -7.41
C SER A 397 22.70 -11.09 -6.80
N LEU A 398 22.60 -11.83 -5.69
CA LEU A 398 21.38 -11.98 -4.91
C LEU A 398 21.50 -11.24 -3.58
N THR A 399 20.42 -10.61 -3.14
CA THR A 399 20.30 -10.08 -1.76
C THR A 399 18.93 -10.45 -1.20
N ALA A 400 18.83 -10.59 0.12
CA ALA A 400 17.58 -10.82 0.81
C ALA A 400 17.58 -10.14 2.18
N GLU A 401 16.41 -9.70 2.64
CA GLU A 401 16.23 -9.02 3.92
C GLU A 401 15.01 -9.56 4.67
N SER A 402 15.14 -9.70 6.00
CA SER A 402 14.02 -10.07 6.88
C SER A 402 13.16 -8.87 7.27
N GLU A 403 12.02 -9.14 7.89
CA GLU A 403 11.30 -8.11 8.66
C GLU A 403 12.16 -7.56 9.81
N CYS A 404 11.76 -6.37 10.28
CA CYS A 404 12.36 -5.74 11.44
C CYS A 404 11.92 -6.45 12.71
N VAL A 405 12.89 -6.93 13.48
CA VAL A 405 12.69 -7.44 14.83
C VAL A 405 12.78 -6.25 15.79
N VAL A 406 11.63 -5.89 16.35
CA VAL A 406 11.51 -4.89 17.42
C VAL A 406 11.44 -5.62 18.77
N GLY A 407 12.08 -5.06 19.80
CA GLY A 407 12.03 -5.56 21.18
C GLY A 407 10.81 -5.12 21.96
#